data_AF-A0A366KNX6-F1
#
_entry.id   AF-A0A366KNX6-F1
#
_cell.length_a   1.000
_cell.length_b   1.000
_cell.length_c   1.000
_cell.angle_alpha   90.00
_cell.angle_beta   90.00
_cell.angle_gamma   90.00
#
_symmetry.space_group_name_H-M   'P 1'
#
loop_
_entity.id
_entity.type
_entity.pdbx_description
1 polymer ?
#
loop_
_entity_poly.entity_id
_entity_poly.type
_entity_poly.pdbx_seq_one_letter_code
_entity_poly.pdbx_strand_id
1 'polypeptide(L)'
;MKNIRLIIPALLVLFSACSEATRNTAKSESTTETSMPGKTDSLEARIKVNGNVAPGDPLLLRFVVYNNTDSTKSFCIWHTPFEPLMSNYLSITNEKGEEAQYKGPMAKRVMLPPATSYSKVNAGDSLVANADLLKAYDLKKGSTYKVFYNGGNMSGLASKDTVTFIYTDLH
;
A
#
# COMPACT_ATOMS: atom_id res chain seq x y z
N MET A 1 -21.00 45.45 -35.72
CA MET A 1 -20.13 46.01 -36.77
C MET A 1 -18.95 46.70 -36.10
N LYS A 2 -17.73 46.25 -36.47
CA LYS A 2 -16.38 46.87 -36.39
C LYS A 2 -16.34 48.31 -35.84
N ASN A 3 -15.48 48.66 -34.88
CA ASN A 3 -14.08 48.99 -35.18
C ASN A 3 -13.16 49.15 -33.94
N ILE A 4 -11.96 48.59 -34.10
CA ILE A 4 -10.71 48.77 -33.33
C ILE A 4 -10.10 50.15 -33.60
N ARG A 5 -9.38 50.74 -32.62
CA ARG A 5 -7.98 51.28 -32.63
C ARG A 5 -7.57 51.67 -31.18
N LEU A 6 -6.63 50.94 -30.54
CA LEU A 6 -5.18 51.21 -30.37
C LEU A 6 -4.84 52.53 -29.63
N ILE A 7 -4.10 52.44 -28.51
CA ILE A 7 -2.84 53.17 -28.20
C ILE A 7 -2.23 52.62 -26.89
N ILE A 8 -0.94 52.29 -26.94
CA ILE A 8 -0.03 51.89 -25.85
C ILE A 8 0.67 53.16 -25.32
N PRO A 9 1.06 53.22 -24.03
CA PRO A 9 2.50 53.34 -23.78
C PRO A 9 3.00 52.46 -22.64
N ALA A 10 4.22 51.97 -22.84
CA ALA A 10 5.05 51.27 -21.88
C ALA A 10 5.46 52.18 -20.72
N LEU A 11 5.56 51.63 -19.51
CA LEU A 11 6.46 52.17 -18.49
C LEU A 11 7.12 51.02 -17.72
N LEU A 12 8.38 50.80 -18.06
CA LEU A 12 9.37 50.06 -17.30
C LEU A 12 9.58 50.74 -15.95
N VAL A 13 9.44 49.99 -14.86
CA VAL A 13 10.07 50.34 -13.58
C VAL A 13 10.82 49.11 -13.10
N LEU A 14 12.12 49.12 -13.35
CA LEU A 14 13.11 48.26 -12.71
C LEU A 14 13.40 48.86 -11.34
N PHE A 15 12.98 48.19 -10.27
CA PHE A 15 13.62 48.37 -8.96
C PHE A 15 14.48 47.13 -8.68
N SER A 16 15.75 47.29 -9.03
CA SER A 16 16.85 46.49 -8.52
C SER A 16 17.16 47.00 -7.11
N ALA A 17 16.94 46.17 -6.10
CA ALA A 17 17.43 46.39 -4.75
C ALA A 17 18.38 45.23 -4.41
N CYS A 18 19.68 45.47 -4.61
CA CYS A 18 20.73 44.69 -3.97
C CYS A 18 20.85 45.19 -2.52
N SER A 19 20.54 44.34 -1.56
CA SER A 19 21.03 44.48 -0.19
C SER A 19 22.01 43.35 0.09
N GLU A 20 23.13 43.72 0.69
CA GLU A 20 24.33 42.91 0.91
C GLU A 20 24.13 41.75 1.89
N ALA A 21 25.07 40.81 1.78
CA ALA A 21 25.16 39.56 2.48
C ALA A 21 25.18 39.67 4.01
N THR A 22 24.41 38.80 4.67
CA THR A 22 24.79 38.19 5.94
C THR A 22 24.52 36.69 5.83
N ARG A 23 25.60 35.90 5.89
CA ARG A 23 25.56 34.44 6.03
C ARG A 23 24.84 34.07 7.33
N ASN A 24 23.87 33.16 7.26
CA ASN A 24 23.77 31.99 8.14
C ASN A 24 22.65 31.02 7.67
N THR A 25 23.09 29.82 7.27
CA THR A 25 22.51 28.50 7.53
C THR A 25 21.02 28.22 7.28
N ALA A 26 20.79 27.50 6.17
CA ALA A 26 19.90 26.35 5.99
C ALA A 26 18.35 26.50 6.08
N LYS A 27 17.76 26.66 4.88
CA LYS A 27 16.78 25.74 4.26
C LYS A 27 15.58 25.27 5.10
N SER A 28 14.42 25.88 4.88
CA SER A 28 13.13 25.19 4.61
C SER A 28 12.02 26.18 4.29
N GLU A 29 11.47 26.11 3.07
CA GLU A 29 10.10 26.49 2.71
C GLU A 29 9.78 25.65 1.46
N SER A 30 9.06 24.54 1.59
CA SER A 30 7.60 24.46 1.49
C SER A 30 7.05 25.23 0.29
N THR A 31 7.25 24.66 -0.91
CA THR A 31 6.33 24.89 -2.01
C THR A 31 5.19 23.89 -1.86
N THR A 32 4.02 24.40 -1.52
CA THR A 32 2.76 23.66 -1.49
C THR A 32 2.37 23.33 -2.92
N GLU A 33 2.83 22.19 -3.43
CA GLU A 33 2.24 21.57 -4.62
C GLU A 33 1.02 20.76 -4.19
N THR A 34 -0.16 21.25 -4.55
CA THR A 34 -1.39 20.47 -4.56
C THR A 34 -1.23 19.34 -5.58
N SER A 35 -0.70 18.21 -5.10
CA SER A 35 -0.64 16.97 -5.84
C SER A 35 -2.05 16.36 -5.88
N MET A 36 -2.65 16.41 -7.08
CA MET A 36 -3.57 15.36 -7.51
C MET A 36 -2.93 14.00 -7.16
N PRO A 37 -3.68 12.99 -6.70
CA PRO A 37 -3.09 11.70 -6.35
C PRO A 37 -2.44 11.12 -7.61
N GLY A 38 -1.11 11.26 -7.69
CA GLY A 38 -0.32 10.82 -8.82
C GLY A 38 -0.55 9.34 -9.02
N LYS A 39 -0.80 8.94 -10.28
CA LYS A 39 -0.81 7.55 -10.70
C LYS A 39 0.52 6.92 -10.29
N THR A 40 0.51 6.16 -9.20
CA THR A 40 1.71 5.46 -8.72
C THR A 40 2.12 4.44 -9.77
N ASP A 41 3.39 4.38 -10.17
CA ASP A 41 3.89 3.39 -11.13
C ASP A 41 4.03 1.96 -10.52
N SER A 42 3.52 1.77 -9.30
CA SER A 42 3.57 0.51 -8.58
C SER A 42 2.22 -0.21 -8.60
N LEU A 43 2.28 -1.54 -8.58
CA LEU A 43 1.12 -2.38 -8.31
C LEU A 43 0.62 -2.13 -6.88
N GLU A 44 -0.70 -2.02 -6.73
CA GLU A 44 -1.34 -1.76 -5.44
C GLU A 44 -2.02 -3.03 -4.92
N ALA A 45 -1.72 -3.40 -3.67
CA ALA A 45 -2.40 -4.47 -2.96
C ALA A 45 -3.48 -3.89 -2.04
N ARG A 46 -4.69 -4.43 -2.16
CA ARG A 46 -5.82 -4.18 -1.26
C ARG A 46 -6.18 -5.43 -0.50
N ILE A 47 -6.49 -5.28 0.78
CA ILE A 47 -6.88 -6.39 1.66
C ILE A 47 -8.26 -6.16 2.25
N LYS A 48 -9.00 -7.26 2.42
CA LYS A 48 -10.27 -7.31 3.17
C LYS A 48 -10.33 -8.59 3.97
N VAL A 49 -11.03 -8.55 5.09
CA VAL A 49 -11.34 -9.71 5.93
C VAL A 49 -12.85 -9.77 6.15
N ASN A 50 -13.40 -10.94 6.43
CA ASN A 50 -14.84 -11.15 6.62
C ASN A 50 -15.43 -10.53 7.90
N GLY A 51 -14.66 -9.74 8.66
CA GLY A 51 -15.15 -8.94 9.79
C GLY A 51 -15.28 -9.78 11.05
N ASN A 52 -16.48 -10.21 11.41
CA ASN A 52 -16.66 -11.04 12.61
C ASN A 52 -16.56 -12.51 12.23
N VAL A 53 -15.75 -13.27 12.96
CA VAL A 53 -15.56 -14.71 12.72
C VAL A 53 -15.79 -15.51 14.00
N ALA A 54 -16.67 -16.51 13.94
CA ALA A 54 -16.91 -17.44 15.03
C ALA A 54 -15.86 -18.56 15.04
N PRO A 55 -15.60 -19.18 16.20
CA PRO A 55 -14.80 -20.39 16.27
C PRO A 55 -15.37 -21.50 15.38
N GLY A 56 -14.57 -22.01 14.46
CA GLY A 56 -14.96 -23.04 13.49
C GLY A 56 -15.23 -22.49 12.09
N ASP A 57 -15.51 -21.19 11.96
CA ASP A 57 -15.61 -20.52 10.67
C ASP A 57 -14.23 -20.07 10.16
N PRO A 58 -13.99 -20.08 8.84
CA PRO A 58 -12.73 -19.60 8.29
C PRO A 58 -12.61 -18.07 8.42
N LEU A 59 -11.43 -17.60 8.81
CA LEU A 59 -11.09 -16.18 8.79
C LEU A 59 -10.45 -15.85 7.44
N LEU A 60 -11.29 -15.49 6.48
CA LEU A 60 -10.86 -15.32 5.09
C LEU A 60 -10.28 -13.92 4.86
N LEU A 61 -8.98 -13.88 4.58
CA LEU A 61 -8.31 -12.76 3.94
C LEU A 61 -8.56 -12.81 2.44
N ARG A 62 -9.14 -11.75 1.91
CA ARG A 62 -9.22 -11.46 0.48
C ARG A 62 -8.12 -10.47 0.11
N PHE A 63 -7.26 -10.85 -0.82
CA PHE A 63 -6.12 -10.04 -1.28
C PHE A 63 -6.27 -9.76 -2.78
N VAL A 64 -6.23 -8.48 -3.16
CA VAL A 64 -6.37 -8.05 -4.55
C VAL A 64 -5.17 -7.23 -4.96
N VAL A 65 -4.52 -7.60 -6.07
CA VAL A 65 -3.44 -6.83 -6.68
C VAL A 65 -4.01 -6.10 -7.89
N TYR A 66 -4.01 -4.78 -7.85
CA TYR A 66 -4.45 -3.91 -8.92
C TYR A 66 -3.26 -3.40 -9.72
N ASN A 67 -3.39 -3.43 -11.04
CA ASN A 67 -2.50 -2.71 -11.94
C ASN A 67 -3.22 -1.48 -12.51
N ASN A 68 -3.10 -0.37 -11.79
CA ASN A 68 -3.64 0.92 -12.22
C ASN A 68 -2.73 1.64 -13.23
N THR A 69 -1.72 0.95 -13.78
CA THR A 69 -0.80 1.49 -14.79
C THR A 69 -1.29 1.24 -16.22
N ASP A 70 -0.60 1.78 -17.21
CA ASP A 70 -0.90 1.63 -18.66
C ASP A 70 -0.08 0.51 -19.32
N SER A 71 0.71 -0.24 -18.55
CA SER A 71 1.52 -1.35 -19.05
C SER A 71 1.35 -2.59 -18.19
N THR A 72 1.62 -3.76 -18.76
CA THR A 72 1.69 -5.00 -17.99
C THR A 72 2.85 -4.92 -17.00
N LYS A 73 2.57 -5.14 -15.72
CA LYS A 73 3.56 -5.19 -14.65
C LYS A 73 3.64 -6.60 -14.08
N SER A 74 4.70 -6.87 -13.32
CA SER A 74 4.85 -8.13 -12.58
C SER A 74 5.16 -7.86 -11.12
N PHE A 75 4.77 -8.77 -10.24
CA PHE A 75 5.14 -8.77 -8.82
C PHE A 75 5.64 -10.15 -8.40
N CYS A 76 6.46 -10.19 -7.35
CA CYS A 76 6.90 -11.45 -6.76
C CYS A 76 5.76 -12.00 -5.88
N ILE A 77 5.36 -13.25 -6.09
CA ILE A 77 4.27 -13.89 -5.33
C ILE A 77 4.70 -14.27 -3.91
N TRP A 78 6.00 -14.22 -3.60
CA TRP A 78 6.48 -14.50 -2.26
C TRP A 78 5.96 -13.46 -1.28
N HIS A 79 5.66 -13.92 -0.06
CA HIS A 79 5.10 -13.07 0.98
C HIS A 79 3.76 -12.46 0.52
N THR A 80 2.96 -13.25 -0.19
CA THR A 80 1.58 -12.91 -0.58
C THR A 80 0.68 -14.15 -0.47
N PRO A 81 -0.64 -14.00 -0.48
CA PRO A 81 -1.57 -15.13 -0.57
C PRO A 81 -1.62 -15.87 -1.92
N PHE A 82 -0.87 -15.41 -2.95
CA PHE A 82 -0.75 -16.14 -4.23
C PHE A 82 0.12 -17.41 -4.10
N GLU A 83 0.81 -17.55 -2.98
CA GLU A 83 1.27 -18.81 -2.44
C GLU A 83 0.47 -19.12 -1.16
N PRO A 84 0.42 -20.40 -0.71
CA PRO A 84 -0.09 -20.71 0.62
C PRO A 84 0.60 -19.87 1.71
N LEU A 85 0.02 -19.80 2.91
CA LEU A 85 0.61 -19.10 4.07
C LEU A 85 1.96 -19.74 4.47
N MET A 86 3.02 -19.38 3.75
CA MET A 86 4.38 -19.94 3.83
C MET A 86 5.39 -18.91 4.37
N SER A 87 4.91 -17.78 4.88
CA SER A 87 5.68 -16.75 5.56
C SER A 87 4.76 -15.82 6.35
N ASN A 88 5.31 -15.15 7.37
CA ASN A 88 4.57 -14.11 8.10
C ASN A 88 4.56 -12.77 7.33
N TYR A 89 3.62 -12.62 6.39
CA TYR A 89 3.47 -11.42 5.54
C TYR A 89 2.34 -10.48 5.95
N LEU A 90 1.74 -10.73 7.12
CA LEU A 90 0.77 -9.86 7.77
C LEU A 90 1.27 -9.56 9.17
N SER A 91 1.13 -8.32 9.60
CA SER A 91 1.19 -8.02 11.02
C SER A 91 -0.22 -7.89 11.54
N ILE A 92 -0.52 -8.67 12.59
CA ILE A 92 -1.84 -8.79 13.19
C ILE A 92 -1.70 -8.47 14.65
N THR A 93 -2.31 -7.38 15.12
CA THR A 93 -2.18 -6.89 16.50
C THR A 93 -3.55 -6.76 17.14
N ASN A 94 -3.68 -7.15 18.41
CA ASN A 94 -4.91 -6.91 19.16
C ASN A 94 -4.99 -5.47 19.69
N GLU A 95 -6.11 -5.13 20.33
CA GLU A 95 -6.33 -3.80 20.92
C GLU A 95 -5.29 -3.40 21.99
N LYS A 96 -4.62 -4.37 22.61
CA LYS A 96 -3.54 -4.15 23.58
C LYS A 96 -2.17 -3.96 22.92
N GLY A 97 -2.10 -4.04 21.58
CA GLY A 97 -0.85 -3.99 20.82
C GLY A 97 -0.06 -5.31 20.83
N GLU A 98 -0.62 -6.40 21.33
CA GLU A 98 0.02 -7.72 21.29
C GLU A 98 -0.08 -8.30 19.88
N GLU A 99 1.04 -8.74 19.31
CA GLU A 99 1.08 -9.38 17.99
C GLU A 99 0.59 -10.83 18.07
N ALA A 100 -0.28 -11.22 17.14
CA ALA A 100 -0.71 -12.61 16.98
C ALA A 100 0.47 -13.46 16.50
N GLN A 101 0.71 -14.59 17.17
CA GLN A 101 1.85 -15.44 16.84
C GLN A 101 1.60 -16.16 15.51
N TYR A 102 2.53 -16.01 14.57
CA TYR A 102 2.57 -16.84 13.38
C TYR A 102 3.05 -18.27 13.73
N LYS A 103 2.23 -19.26 13.37
CA LYS A 103 2.43 -20.71 13.56
C LYS A 103 2.47 -21.47 12.24
N GLY A 104 2.29 -20.78 11.11
CA GLY A 104 2.30 -21.40 9.80
C GLY A 104 3.69 -21.87 9.36
N PRO A 105 3.77 -22.60 8.23
CA PRO A 105 5.04 -22.98 7.64
C PRO A 105 5.86 -21.76 7.22
N MET A 106 7.19 -21.89 7.25
CA MET A 106 8.13 -20.87 6.81
C MET A 106 8.99 -21.45 5.69
N ALA A 107 8.78 -21.00 4.45
CA ALA A 107 9.55 -21.47 3.31
C ALA A 107 10.98 -20.92 3.34
N LYS A 108 11.98 -21.80 3.20
CA LYS A 108 13.37 -21.40 2.97
C LYS A 108 13.52 -20.93 1.52
N ARG A 109 14.01 -19.71 1.30
CA ARG A 109 14.15 -19.09 -0.02
C ARG A 109 15.60 -19.06 -0.48
N VAL A 110 15.79 -19.09 -1.79
CA VAL A 110 17.06 -18.73 -2.44
C VAL A 110 17.21 -17.21 -2.44
N MET A 111 18.46 -16.71 -2.57
CA MET A 111 18.77 -15.28 -2.47
C MET A 111 17.98 -14.42 -3.49
N LEU A 112 17.85 -14.90 -4.73
CA LEU A 112 17.07 -14.23 -5.76
C LEU A 112 15.82 -15.04 -6.10
N PRO A 113 14.61 -14.42 -6.08
CA PRO A 113 13.42 -15.10 -6.55
C PRO A 113 13.59 -15.55 -8.02
N PRO A 114 13.35 -16.84 -8.35
CA PRO A 114 13.38 -17.31 -9.73
C PRO A 114 12.26 -16.66 -10.55
N ALA A 115 12.38 -16.70 -11.88
CA ALA A 115 11.38 -16.12 -12.78
C ALA A 115 9.96 -16.69 -12.58
N THR A 116 9.86 -17.95 -12.14
CA THR A 116 8.59 -18.61 -11.82
C THR A 116 7.89 -18.07 -10.57
N SER A 117 8.58 -17.27 -9.76
CA SER A 117 8.01 -16.59 -8.59
C SER A 117 7.32 -15.27 -8.94
N TYR A 118 7.22 -14.91 -10.22
CA TYR A 118 6.60 -13.67 -10.64
C TYR A 118 5.27 -13.91 -11.35
N SER A 119 4.25 -13.15 -10.96
CA SER A 119 2.97 -13.11 -11.64
C SER A 119 2.81 -11.82 -12.41
N LYS A 120 2.17 -11.89 -13.58
CA LYS A 120 1.90 -10.74 -14.47
C LYS A 120 0.48 -10.23 -14.26
N VAL A 121 0.30 -8.92 -14.27
CA VAL A 121 -1.00 -8.26 -14.23
C VAL A 121 -1.08 -7.29 -15.41
N ASN A 122 -2.09 -7.45 -16.26
CA ASN A 122 -2.27 -6.57 -17.42
C ASN A 122 -2.65 -5.14 -16.99
N ALA A 123 -2.43 -4.16 -17.87
CA ALA A 123 -2.83 -2.79 -17.62
C ALA A 123 -4.34 -2.70 -17.33
N GLY A 124 -4.71 -2.00 -16.25
CA GLY A 124 -6.11 -1.85 -15.81
C GLY A 124 -6.74 -3.10 -15.19
N ASP A 125 -6.00 -4.21 -15.07
CA ASP A 125 -6.50 -5.48 -14.58
C ASP A 125 -6.17 -5.73 -13.10
N SER A 126 -6.70 -6.80 -12.53
CA SER A 126 -6.42 -7.21 -11.17
C SER A 126 -6.31 -8.73 -11.01
N LEU A 127 -5.49 -9.15 -10.05
CA LEU A 127 -5.43 -10.54 -9.61
C LEU A 127 -5.93 -10.69 -8.18
N VAL A 128 -6.45 -11.88 -7.88
CA VAL A 128 -7.10 -12.20 -6.61
C VAL A 128 -6.48 -13.45 -6.00
N ALA A 129 -6.21 -13.38 -4.71
CA ALA A 129 -5.91 -14.55 -3.88
C ALA A 129 -6.67 -14.48 -2.56
N ASN A 130 -6.88 -15.65 -1.95
CA ASN A 130 -7.54 -15.76 -0.65
C ASN A 130 -6.71 -16.65 0.27
N ALA A 131 -6.69 -16.33 1.57
CA ALA A 131 -6.05 -17.15 2.58
C ALA A 131 -6.96 -17.24 3.83
N ASP A 132 -6.96 -18.40 4.47
CA ASP A 132 -7.61 -18.58 5.77
C ASP A 132 -6.58 -18.36 6.88
N LEU A 133 -6.70 -17.24 7.60
CA LEU A 133 -5.71 -16.80 8.58
C LEU A 133 -5.65 -17.73 9.80
N LEU A 134 -6.74 -18.43 10.15
CA LEU A 134 -6.76 -19.38 11.27
C LEU A 134 -5.86 -20.59 11.04
N LYS A 135 -5.41 -20.84 9.80
CA LYS A 135 -4.45 -21.91 9.49
C LYS A 135 -3.01 -21.59 9.87
N ALA A 136 -2.69 -20.32 10.13
CA ALA A 136 -1.31 -19.89 10.37
C ALA A 136 -1.13 -18.91 11.52
N TYR A 137 -2.20 -18.34 12.09
CA TYR A 137 -2.12 -17.38 13.18
C TYR A 137 -2.82 -17.88 14.44
N ASP A 138 -2.15 -17.74 15.57
CA ASP A 138 -2.70 -18.02 16.89
C ASP A 138 -3.48 -16.79 17.38
N LEU A 139 -4.81 -16.87 17.31
CA LEU A 139 -5.73 -15.78 17.64
C LEU A 139 -6.52 -16.12 18.91
N LYS A 140 -6.64 -15.14 19.81
CA LYS A 140 -7.40 -15.24 21.05
C LYS A 140 -8.86 -14.94 20.78
N LYS A 141 -9.75 -15.83 21.24
CA LYS A 141 -11.20 -15.59 21.19
C LYS A 141 -11.57 -14.37 22.05
N GLY A 142 -12.63 -13.67 21.66
CA GLY A 142 -13.12 -12.44 22.28
C GLY A 142 -12.23 -11.21 22.03
N SER A 143 -11.37 -11.24 21.01
CA SER A 143 -10.44 -10.13 20.72
C SER A 143 -10.70 -9.50 19.36
N THR A 144 -10.62 -8.17 19.30
CA THR A 144 -10.53 -7.41 18.06
C THR A 144 -9.07 -7.32 17.62
N TYR A 145 -8.85 -7.46 16.32
CA TYR A 145 -7.55 -7.41 15.69
C TYR A 145 -7.50 -6.38 14.58
N LYS A 146 -6.31 -5.81 14.40
CA LYS A 146 -5.93 -4.95 13.29
C LYS A 146 -4.88 -5.66 12.45
N VAL A 147 -5.10 -5.69 11.14
CA VAL A 147 -4.26 -6.37 10.16
C VAL A 147 -3.74 -5.36 9.16
N PHE A 148 -2.44 -5.42 8.89
CA PHE A 148 -1.83 -4.75 7.74
C PHE A 148 -0.85 -5.67 7.02
N TYR A 149 -0.70 -5.44 5.72
CA TYR A 149 0.23 -6.18 4.88
C TYR A 149 1.65 -5.64 5.05
N ASN A 150 2.61 -6.48 5.46
CA ASN A 150 4.01 -6.10 5.65
C ASN A 150 4.98 -6.79 4.67
N GLY A 151 4.46 -7.57 3.71
CA GLY A 151 5.27 -8.29 2.71
C GLY A 151 5.76 -7.45 1.52
N GLY A 152 5.43 -6.15 1.47
CA GLY A 152 5.67 -5.28 0.32
C GLY A 152 7.13 -5.22 -0.17
N ASN A 153 8.10 -5.31 0.75
CA ASN A 153 9.53 -5.32 0.40
C ASN A 153 9.94 -6.54 -0.44
N MET A 154 9.28 -7.69 -0.23
CA MET A 154 9.57 -8.93 -0.97
C MET A 154 8.75 -9.02 -2.26
N SER A 155 7.47 -8.64 -2.20
CA SER A 155 6.55 -8.76 -3.34
C SER A 155 6.69 -7.64 -4.36
N GLY A 156 7.15 -6.46 -3.93
CA GLY A 156 7.12 -5.23 -4.72
C GLY A 156 5.75 -4.55 -4.75
N LEU A 157 4.80 -5.01 -3.92
CA LEU A 157 3.45 -4.46 -3.84
C LEU A 157 3.37 -3.31 -2.82
N ALA A 158 2.74 -2.21 -3.21
CA ALA A 158 2.39 -1.14 -2.29
C ALA A 158 1.02 -1.44 -1.65
N SER A 159 0.91 -1.34 -0.33
CA SER A 159 -0.39 -1.38 0.36
C SER A 159 -0.43 -0.31 1.44
N LYS A 160 -1.60 0.31 1.60
CA LYS A 160 -1.90 1.29 2.65
C LYS A 160 -3.06 0.83 3.52
N ASP A 161 -3.59 -0.36 3.23
CA ASP A 161 -4.79 -0.85 3.87
C ASP A 161 -4.48 -1.29 5.30
N THR A 162 -5.39 -0.95 6.18
CA THR A 162 -5.48 -1.48 7.54
C THR A 162 -6.91 -1.96 7.70
N VAL A 163 -7.09 -3.23 8.02
CA VAL A 163 -8.41 -3.84 8.19
C VAL A 163 -8.55 -4.41 9.59
N THR A 164 -9.78 -4.47 10.08
CA THR A 164 -10.09 -4.99 11.40
C THR A 164 -11.03 -6.18 11.31
N PHE A 165 -10.92 -7.07 12.29
CA PHE A 165 -11.82 -8.22 12.46
C PHE A 165 -11.98 -8.51 13.95
N ILE A 166 -13.09 -9.17 14.32
CA ILE A 166 -13.32 -9.64 15.68
C ILE A 166 -13.35 -11.17 15.64
N TYR A 167 -12.51 -11.82 16.45
CA TYR A 167 -12.57 -13.26 16.64
C TYR A 167 -13.41 -13.56 17.89
N THR A 168 -14.70 -13.82 17.71
CA THR A 168 -15.66 -13.97 18.82
C THR A 168 -16.80 -14.88 18.40
N ASP A 169 -17.50 -15.47 19.37
CA ASP A 169 -18.75 -16.17 19.09
C ASP A 169 -19.76 -15.19 18.45
N LEU A 170 -20.37 -15.60 17.33
CA LEU A 170 -21.47 -14.86 16.73
C LEU A 170 -22.73 -15.20 17.53
N HIS A 171 -23.33 -14.20 18.18
CA HIS A 171 -24.60 -14.30 18.90
C HIS A 171 -25.80 -14.14 17.97
#